data_AF-A0A838UUM9-F1
#
_entry.id   AF-A0A838UUM9-F1
#
_cell.length_a   1.000
_cell.length_b   1.000
_cell.length_c   1.000
_cell.angle_alpha   90.00
_cell.angle_beta   90.00
_cell.angle_gamma   90.00
#
_symmetry.space_group_name_H-M   'P 1'
#
loop_
_entity.id
_entity.type
_entity.pdbx_description
1 polymer ?
#
loop_
_entity_poly.entity_id
_entity_poly.type
_entity_poly.pdbx_seq_one_letter_code
_entity_poly.pdbx_strand_id
1 'polypeptide(L)'
;MYLEALHLTDYRNYADEHLVFGPGRFIVAGDNAQGKSNLCEAIRMLATMRSFRAGTDRELVRWGASGHFARLAAAVERAGGPLKLEIVISAPPSPDDPDGLWANDPTVAAPSTAPSLPPPPLPPGMARATGKRIRIDGAARRAIDCVGLVTVVLFEPADLDLVIGGPAGRRHFMDVTLCQ
;
A
#
# COMPACT_ATOMS: atom_id res chain seq x y z
N MET A 1 15.80 7.71 9.96
CA MET A 1 14.41 7.24 9.79
C MET A 1 14.47 5.81 9.28
N TYR A 2 13.64 4.91 9.78
CA TYR A 2 13.48 3.56 9.23
C TYR A 2 12.04 3.07 9.43
N LEU A 3 11.57 2.20 8.53
CA LEU A 3 10.33 1.46 8.70
C LEU A 3 10.58 0.38 9.76
N GLU A 4 9.77 0.34 10.81
CA GLU A 4 9.85 -0.65 11.90
C GLU A 4 8.90 -1.82 11.65
N ALA A 5 7.71 -1.55 11.11
CA ALA A 5 6.75 -2.58 10.76
C ALA A 5 5.89 -2.16 9.58
N LEU A 6 5.46 -3.14 8.79
CA LEU A 6 4.49 -3.01 7.71
C LEU A 6 3.46 -4.13 7.81
N HIS A 7 2.19 -3.77 7.76
CA HIS A 7 1.08 -4.71 7.71
C HIS A 7 0.22 -4.40 6.48
N LEU A 8 0.01 -5.42 5.65
CA LEU A 8 -0.82 -5.37 4.46
C LEU A 8 -2.00 -6.32 4.64
N THR A 9 -3.22 -5.84 4.43
CA THR A 9 -4.42 -6.68 4.44
C THR A 9 -5.18 -6.44 3.14
N ASP A 10 -5.47 -7.53 2.41
CA ASP A 10 -6.16 -7.53 1.11
C ASP A 10 -5.60 -6.50 0.11
N TYR A 11 -4.27 -6.34 0.08
CA TYR A 11 -3.57 -5.41 -0.79
C TYR A 11 -2.91 -6.13 -1.96
N ARG A 12 -3.27 -5.78 -3.20
CA ARG A 12 -2.75 -6.40 -4.43
C ARG A 12 -2.89 -7.93 -4.38
N ASN A 13 -1.78 -8.66 -4.21
CA ASN A 13 -1.75 -10.12 -4.10
C ASN A 13 -1.56 -10.61 -2.66
N TYR A 14 -1.43 -9.71 -1.68
CA TYR A 14 -1.30 -10.04 -0.26
C TYR A 14 -2.69 -10.12 0.39
N ALA A 15 -3.03 -11.28 0.95
CA ALA A 15 -4.25 -11.44 1.75
C ALA A 15 -4.05 -10.87 3.16
N ASP A 16 -2.97 -11.28 3.83
CA ASP A 16 -2.52 -10.72 5.10
C ASP A 16 -1.00 -10.94 5.20
N GLU A 17 -0.23 -9.87 5.35
CA GLU A 17 1.23 -9.94 5.40
C GLU A 17 1.77 -8.95 6.42
N HIS A 18 2.52 -9.46 7.41
CA HIS A 18 3.08 -8.66 8.50
C HIS A 18 4.60 -8.80 8.54
N LEU A 19 5.29 -7.71 8.20
CA LEU A 19 6.73 -7.63 8.11
C LEU A 19 7.27 -6.72 9.22
N VAL A 20 8.20 -7.25 10.00
CA VAL A 20 8.93 -6.49 11.02
C VAL A 20 10.33 -6.22 10.50
N PHE A 21 10.75 -4.98 10.67
CA PHE A 21 12.02 -4.45 10.23
C PHE A 21 12.77 -3.85 11.42
N GLY A 22 14.06 -3.65 11.22
CA GLY A 22 14.94 -2.93 12.12
C GLY A 22 15.78 -1.94 11.33
N PRO A 23 16.71 -1.23 11.96
CA PRO A 23 17.66 -0.41 11.23
C PRO A 23 18.55 -1.31 10.34
N GLY A 24 18.70 -0.96 9.06
CA GLY A 24 19.63 -1.64 8.16
C GLY A 24 19.09 -1.90 6.77
N ARG A 25 19.58 -2.99 6.16
CA ARG A 25 19.28 -3.39 4.79
C ARG A 25 18.49 -4.69 4.80
N PHE A 26 17.45 -4.74 3.98
CA PHE A 26 16.59 -5.91 3.82
C PHE A 26 16.63 -6.37 2.37
N ILE A 27 16.69 -7.68 2.17
CA ILE A 27 16.65 -8.30 0.85
C ILE A 27 15.34 -9.07 0.75
N VAL A 28 14.55 -8.73 -0.26
CA VAL A 28 13.32 -9.45 -0.59
C VAL A 28 13.58 -10.22 -1.87
N ALA A 29 13.57 -11.55 -1.78
CA ALA A 29 13.86 -12.46 -2.89
C ALA A 29 12.68 -13.41 -3.13
N GLY A 30 12.58 -13.91 -4.36
CA GLY A 30 11.52 -14.82 -4.78
C GLY A 30 11.28 -14.71 -6.29
N ASP A 31 10.44 -15.59 -6.81
CA ASP A 31 10.15 -15.65 -8.24
C ASP A 31 9.39 -14.41 -8.75
N ASN A 32 9.34 -14.26 -10.07
CA ASN A 32 8.53 -13.22 -10.70
C ASN A 32 7.05 -13.38 -10.35
N ALA A 33 6.33 -12.26 -10.34
CA ALA A 33 4.91 -12.17 -9.99
C ALA A 33 4.54 -12.52 -8.53
N GLN A 34 5.51 -12.80 -7.64
CA GLN A 34 5.25 -13.08 -6.22
C GLN A 34 4.95 -11.83 -5.36
N GLY A 35 4.81 -10.65 -5.96
CA GLY A 35 4.43 -9.42 -5.23
C GLY A 35 5.59 -8.55 -4.72
N LYS A 36 6.85 -8.89 -5.01
CA LYS A 36 8.02 -8.06 -4.62
C LYS A 36 7.86 -6.57 -4.97
N SER A 37 7.41 -6.28 -6.19
CA SER A 37 7.14 -4.90 -6.63
C SER A 37 5.91 -4.30 -5.95
N ASN A 38 4.90 -5.10 -5.58
CA ASN A 38 3.74 -4.64 -4.82
C ASN A 38 4.14 -4.25 -3.39
N LEU A 39 5.08 -4.96 -2.77
CA LEU A 39 5.65 -4.57 -1.47
C LEU A 39 6.35 -3.21 -1.53
N CYS A 40 7.22 -2.99 -2.53
CA CYS A 40 7.85 -1.69 -2.75
C CYS A 40 6.81 -0.59 -3.02
N GLU A 41 5.76 -0.91 -3.79
CA GLU A 41 4.64 0.00 -4.05
C GLU A 41 3.90 0.39 -2.77
N ALA A 42 3.65 -0.56 -1.86
CA ALA A 42 2.99 -0.31 -0.58
C ALA A 42 3.81 0.67 0.28
N ILE A 43 5.12 0.45 0.39
CA ILE A 43 6.03 1.33 1.15
C ILE A 43 6.05 2.74 0.57
N ARG A 44 6.17 2.87 -0.76
CA ARG A 44 6.14 4.18 -1.43
C ARG A 44 4.77 4.86 -1.30
N MET A 45 3.70 4.08 -1.32
CA MET A 45 2.33 4.59 -1.15
C MET A 45 2.11 5.15 0.26
N LEU A 46 2.68 4.53 1.29
CA LEU A 46 2.66 5.05 2.65
C LEU A 46 3.44 6.37 2.81
N ALA A 47 4.42 6.65 1.96
CA ALA A 47 5.12 7.93 1.95
C ALA A 47 4.37 9.01 1.14
N THR A 48 3.80 8.64 -0.01
CA THR A 48 3.28 9.60 -1.01
C THR A 48 1.76 9.69 -1.07
N MET A 49 1.04 8.82 -0.35
CA MET A 49 -0.42 8.67 -0.37
C MET A 49 -1.01 8.26 -1.74
N ARG A 50 -0.16 7.95 -2.72
CA ARG A 50 -0.55 7.61 -4.09
C ARG A 50 0.18 6.37 -4.58
N SER A 51 -0.55 5.52 -5.29
CA SER A 51 0.08 4.50 -6.13
C SER A 51 0.61 5.17 -7.41
N PHE A 52 1.69 4.62 -7.96
CA PHE A 52 2.28 5.00 -9.24
C PHE A 52 1.93 4.02 -10.36
N ARG A 53 1.49 2.80 -10.00
CA ARG A 53 1.16 1.74 -10.96
C ARG A 53 -0.34 1.59 -11.18
N ALA A 54 -1.15 1.93 -10.19
CA ALA A 54 -2.59 1.77 -10.27
C ALA A 54 -3.23 2.98 -10.96
N GLY A 55 -4.04 2.71 -11.98
CA GLY A 55 -4.90 3.73 -12.61
C GLY A 55 -6.10 4.07 -11.73
N THR A 56 -6.54 3.13 -10.91
CA THR A 56 -7.68 3.27 -10.00
C THR A 56 -7.39 2.67 -8.62
N ASP A 57 -7.99 3.22 -7.56
CA ASP A 57 -7.85 2.70 -6.20
C ASP A 57 -8.34 1.23 -6.07
N ARG A 58 -9.23 0.79 -6.96
CA ARG A 58 -9.73 -0.59 -7.04
C ARG A 58 -8.63 -1.61 -7.32
N GLU A 59 -7.68 -1.29 -8.20
CA GLU A 59 -6.60 -2.20 -8.58
C GLU A 59 -5.66 -2.53 -7.41
N LEU A 60 -5.74 -1.77 -6.32
CA LEU A 60 -4.97 -1.98 -5.09
C LEU A 60 -5.65 -2.97 -4.14
N VAL A 61 -6.95 -3.21 -4.31
CA VAL A 61 -7.72 -4.17 -3.51
C VAL A 61 -7.54 -5.57 -4.09
N ARG A 62 -7.18 -6.52 -3.23
CA ARG A 62 -7.04 -7.93 -3.62
C ARG A 62 -8.35 -8.45 -4.19
N TRP A 63 -8.22 -9.22 -5.25
CA TRP A 63 -9.38 -9.88 -5.82
C TRP A 63 -9.94 -10.95 -4.88
N GLY A 64 -11.28 -11.03 -4.79
CA GLY A 64 -11.95 -11.87 -3.80
C GLY A 64 -11.85 -11.36 -2.36
N ALA A 65 -11.43 -10.12 -2.11
CA ALA A 65 -11.52 -9.53 -0.77
C ALA A 65 -13.00 -9.23 -0.44
N SER A 66 -13.60 -10.00 0.49
CA SER A 66 -15.01 -9.87 0.88
C SER A 66 -15.36 -8.50 1.45
N GLY A 67 -14.40 -7.84 2.10
CA GLY A 67 -14.58 -6.49 2.63
C GLY A 67 -14.52 -5.38 1.57
N HIS A 68 -14.11 -5.70 0.33
CA HIS A 68 -13.85 -4.74 -0.74
C HIS A 68 -12.96 -3.56 -0.33
N PHE A 69 -11.99 -3.82 0.54
CA PHE A 69 -11.01 -2.83 0.95
C PHE A 69 -9.62 -3.44 0.98
N ALA A 70 -8.61 -2.56 0.89
CA ALA A 70 -7.22 -2.85 1.22
C ALA A 70 -6.78 -1.96 2.37
N ARG A 71 -5.92 -2.49 3.23
CA ARG A 71 -5.32 -1.74 4.34
C ARG A 71 -3.81 -1.86 4.29
N LEU A 72 -3.15 -0.72 4.45
CA LEU A 72 -1.72 -0.61 4.63
C LEU A 72 -1.49 0.11 5.96
N ALA A 73 -0.79 -0.52 6.89
CA ALA A 73 -0.40 0.10 8.15
C ALA A 73 1.11 0.00 8.34
N ALA A 74 1.72 1.06 8.85
CA ALA A 74 3.15 1.09 9.09
C ALA A 74 3.50 1.81 10.40
N ALA A 75 4.52 1.30 11.07
CA ALA A 75 5.23 1.98 12.15
C ALA A 75 6.58 2.46 11.61
N VAL A 76 6.88 3.75 11.77
CA VAL A 76 8.11 4.37 11.27
C VAL A 76 8.81 5.08 12.41
N GLU A 77 10.09 4.79 12.57
CA GLU A 77 10.97 5.49 13.49
C GLU A 77 11.67 6.64 12.76
N ARG A 78 11.62 7.84 13.34
CA ARG A 78 12.16 9.09 12.73
C ARG A 78 12.72 10.00 13.83
N ALA A 79 13.51 10.99 13.43
CA ALA A 79 14.16 11.90 14.39
C ALA A 79 13.17 12.67 15.27
N GLY A 80 11.96 12.95 14.76
CA GLY A 80 10.86 13.57 15.50
C GLY A 80 10.01 12.61 16.36
N GLY A 81 10.47 11.37 16.56
CA GLY A 81 9.75 10.33 17.30
C GLY A 81 8.90 9.40 16.43
N PRO A 82 8.39 8.29 16.99
CA PRO A 82 7.68 7.26 16.24
C PRO A 82 6.43 7.83 15.56
N LEU A 83 6.07 7.23 14.44
CA LEU A 83 4.93 7.62 13.62
C LEU A 83 4.16 6.38 13.19
N LYS A 84 2.85 6.36 13.41
CA LYS A 84 1.97 5.32 12.87
C LYS A 84 1.17 5.86 11.69
N LEU A 85 1.33 5.24 10.54
CA LEU A 85 0.60 5.55 9.32
C LEU A 85 -0.38 4.43 9.01
N GLU A 86 -1.58 4.81 8.58
CA GLU A 86 -2.58 3.88 8.10
C GLU A 86 -3.28 4.46 6.87
N ILE A 87 -3.33 3.69 5.79
CA ILE A 87 -4.12 3.96 4.60
C ILE A 87 -5.14 2.84 4.47
N VAL A 88 -6.41 3.20 4.36
CA VAL A 88 -7.47 2.27 4.00
C VAL A 88 -8.10 2.72 2.70
N ILE A 89 -8.19 1.78 1.76
CA ILE A 89 -8.69 1.99 0.41
C ILE A 89 -9.94 1.14 0.29
N SER A 90 -11.09 1.77 0.11
CA SER A 90 -12.35 1.08 -0.12
C SER A 90 -12.71 1.19 -1.59
N ALA A 91 -12.98 0.06 -2.23
CA ALA A 91 -13.34 -0.03 -3.63
C ALA A 91 -14.74 -0.65 -3.78
N PRO A 92 -15.45 -0.40 -4.89
CA PRO A 92 -16.67 -1.14 -5.17
C PRO A 92 -16.35 -2.62 -5.46
N PRO A 93 -17.35 -3.52 -5.37
CA PRO A 93 -17.23 -4.92 -5.76
C PRO A 93 -16.68 -5.07 -7.19
N SER A 94 -16.19 -6.27 -7.50
CA SER A 94 -15.67 -6.52 -8.84
C SER A 94 -16.75 -6.41 -9.90
N PRO A 95 -16.49 -5.75 -11.05
CA PRO A 95 -17.39 -5.88 -12.19
C PRO A 95 -17.60 -7.35 -12.57
N ASP A 96 -16.56 -8.16 -12.42
CA ASP A 96 -16.57 -9.60 -12.69
C ASP A 96 -17.14 -10.44 -11.52
N ASP A 97 -17.37 -9.81 -10.37
CA ASP A 97 -17.97 -10.42 -9.17
C ASP A 97 -18.82 -9.39 -8.41
N PRO A 98 -19.96 -8.99 -8.99
CA PRO A 98 -20.78 -7.92 -8.41
C PRO A 98 -21.40 -8.31 -7.07
N ASP A 99 -21.59 -9.62 -6.85
CA ASP A 99 -22.24 -10.19 -5.67
C ASP A 99 -21.23 -10.67 -4.59
N GLY A 100 -19.93 -10.56 -4.85
CA GLY A 100 -18.88 -10.98 -3.91
C GLY A 100 -18.78 -12.50 -3.72
N LEU A 101 -19.26 -13.28 -4.68
CA LEU A 101 -19.31 -14.74 -4.61
C LEU A 101 -17.91 -15.37 -4.66
N TRP A 102 -16.95 -14.73 -5.33
CA TRP A 102 -15.56 -15.22 -5.45
C TRP A 102 -14.80 -15.07 -4.14
N ALA A 103 -15.26 -14.18 -3.25
CA ALA A 103 -14.67 -14.02 -1.93
C ALA A 103 -14.88 -15.24 -1.01
N ASN A 104 -15.84 -16.10 -1.35
CA ASN A 104 -16.11 -17.35 -0.65
C ASN A 104 -15.52 -18.59 -1.37
N ASP A 105 -14.79 -18.40 -2.47
CA ASP A 105 -14.17 -19.49 -3.21
C ASP A 105 -12.82 -19.90 -2.59
N PRO A 106 -12.70 -21.12 -2.01
CA PRO A 106 -11.46 -21.58 -1.38
C PRO A 106 -10.29 -21.72 -2.36
N THR A 107 -10.52 -21.71 -3.68
CA THR A 107 -9.46 -21.74 -4.69
C THR A 107 -8.83 -20.37 -4.99
N VAL A 108 -9.47 -19.27 -4.55
CA VAL A 108 -8.97 -17.89 -4.66
C VAL A 108 -8.23 -17.44 -3.38
N ALA A 109 -8.26 -18.25 -2.33
CA ALA A 109 -7.52 -18.01 -1.09
C ALA A 109 -6.01 -18.14 -1.31
N ALA A 110 -5.28 -17.04 -1.15
CA ALA A 110 -3.82 -17.03 -1.21
C ALA A 110 -3.21 -17.89 -0.09
N PRO A 111 -2.04 -18.51 -0.29
CA PRO A 111 -1.32 -19.21 0.76
C PRO A 111 -0.87 -18.19 1.82
N SER A 112 -1.55 -18.16 2.97
CA SER A 112 -1.10 -17.38 4.13
C SER A 112 -0.04 -18.19 4.87
N THR A 113 1.21 -17.72 4.85
CA THR A 113 2.35 -18.31 5.59
C THR A 113 2.71 -17.55 6.87
N ALA A 114 1.98 -16.48 7.23
CA ALA A 114 2.29 -15.69 8.42
C ALA A 114 1.53 -16.20 9.67
N PRO A 115 2.16 -16.26 10.86
CA PRO A 115 1.45 -16.49 12.10
C PRO A 115 0.43 -15.37 12.31
N SER A 116 -0.85 -15.77 12.45
CA SER A 116 -2.00 -14.87 12.54
C SER A 116 -1.97 -14.03 13.82
N LEU A 117 -1.29 -12.88 13.80
CA LEU A 117 -1.65 -11.78 14.68
C LEU A 117 -3.02 -11.27 14.21
N PRO A 118 -4.04 -11.17 15.10
CA PRO A 118 -5.36 -10.72 14.68
C PRO A 118 -5.23 -9.32 14.08
N PRO A 119 -5.73 -9.09 12.85
CA PRO A 119 -5.70 -7.77 12.25
C PRO A 119 -6.42 -6.80 13.19
N PRO A 120 -5.90 -5.57 13.39
CA PRO A 120 -6.56 -4.61 14.26
C PRO A 120 -8.00 -4.42 13.77
N PRO A 121 -9.00 -4.37 14.67
CA PRO A 121 -10.41 -4.39 14.30
C PRO A 121 -10.72 -3.26 13.31
N LEU A 122 -11.47 -3.61 12.27
CA LEU A 122 -11.91 -2.64 11.27
C LEU A 122 -12.70 -1.54 11.97
N PRO A 123 -12.43 -0.26 11.68
CA PRO A 123 -13.22 0.82 12.21
C PRO A 123 -14.68 0.70 11.68
N PRO A 124 -15.69 0.95 12.53
CA PRO A 124 -17.09 0.79 12.15
C PRO A 124 -17.49 1.71 10.99
N GLY A 125 -18.31 1.20 10.05
CA GLY A 125 -18.88 1.97 8.94
C GLY A 125 -18.15 1.90 7.59
N MET A 126 -17.32 0.89 7.34
CA MET A 126 -16.53 0.74 6.11
C MET A 126 -17.27 0.18 4.89
N ALA A 127 -18.49 -0.36 5.06
CA ALA A 127 -19.08 -1.27 4.08
C ALA A 127 -19.59 -0.67 2.75
N ARG A 128 -19.54 0.66 2.51
CA ARG A 128 -20.22 1.24 1.32
C ARG A 128 -19.62 2.50 0.68
N ALA A 129 -18.57 3.10 1.25
CA ALA A 129 -18.03 4.34 0.69
C ALA A 129 -16.75 4.05 -0.10
N THR A 130 -16.79 4.26 -1.42
CA THR A 130 -15.59 4.24 -2.25
C THR A 130 -14.68 5.39 -1.85
N GLY A 131 -13.38 5.12 -1.73
CA GLY A 131 -12.39 6.16 -1.50
C GLY A 131 -11.28 5.76 -0.53
N LYS A 132 -10.37 6.70 -0.35
CA LYS A 132 -9.15 6.54 0.43
C LYS A 132 -9.26 7.31 1.75
N ARG A 133 -8.99 6.63 2.86
CA ARG A 133 -8.90 7.24 4.19
C ARG A 133 -7.49 7.08 4.70
N ILE A 134 -6.95 8.16 5.27
CA ILE A 134 -5.59 8.21 5.78
C ILE A 134 -5.66 8.58 7.25
N ARG A 135 -4.86 7.91 8.08
CA ARG A 135 -4.70 8.24 9.49
C ARG A 135 -3.24 8.33 9.87
N ILE A 136 -2.96 9.28 10.76
CA ILE A 136 -1.68 9.45 11.42
C ILE A 136 -1.94 9.32 12.92
N ASP A 137 -1.25 8.39 13.57
CA ASP A 137 -1.39 8.09 15.00
C ASP A 137 -2.86 7.86 15.41
N GLY A 138 -3.62 7.21 14.52
CA GLY A 138 -5.05 6.91 14.70
C GLY A 138 -6.02 8.05 14.36
N ALA A 139 -5.54 9.28 14.17
CA ALA A 139 -6.38 10.41 13.81
C ALA A 139 -6.51 10.56 12.28
N ALA A 140 -7.72 10.82 11.77
CA ALA A 140 -7.95 11.05 10.36
C ALA A 140 -7.21 12.31 9.87
N ARG A 141 -6.58 12.20 8.69
CA ARG A 141 -5.76 13.25 8.07
C ARG A 141 -5.98 13.30 6.57
N ARG A 142 -5.68 14.44 5.94
CA ARG A 142 -5.68 14.56 4.48
C ARG A 142 -4.34 14.10 3.93
N ALA A 143 -4.31 13.74 2.65
CA ALA A 143 -3.08 13.32 1.98
C ALA A 143 -1.95 14.35 2.09
N ILE A 144 -2.29 15.64 1.95
CA ILE A 144 -1.31 16.74 2.06
C ILE A 144 -0.68 16.85 3.44
N ASP A 145 -1.40 16.48 4.50
CA ASP A 145 -0.91 16.56 5.88
C ASP A 145 0.11 15.43 6.17
N CYS A 146 0.27 14.49 5.24
CA CYS A 146 1.17 13.34 5.37
C CYS A 146 2.46 13.47 4.55
N VAL A 147 2.48 14.41 3.60
CA VAL A 147 3.64 14.73 2.78
C VAL A 147 4.80 15.18 3.69
N GLY A 148 6.02 14.72 3.39
CA GLY A 148 7.21 15.02 4.18
C GLY A 148 7.36 14.28 5.51
N LEU A 149 6.36 13.52 5.96
CA LEU A 149 6.46 12.77 7.23
C LEU A 149 7.34 11.53 7.12
N VAL A 150 7.36 10.91 5.94
CA VAL A 150 8.15 9.73 5.62
C VAL A 150 8.78 9.93 4.25
N THR A 151 10.09 9.92 4.19
CA THR A 151 10.85 10.06 2.94
C THR A 151 11.21 8.68 2.39
N VAL A 152 10.63 8.32 1.25
CA VAL A 152 10.96 7.08 0.53
C VAL A 152 11.41 7.44 -0.88
N VAL A 153 12.59 6.96 -1.24
CA VAL A 153 13.08 6.98 -2.62
C VAL A 153 12.99 5.56 -3.14
N LEU A 154 12.20 5.36 -4.20
CA LEU A 154 12.10 4.09 -4.91
C LEU A 154 12.91 4.20 -6.20
N PHE A 155 13.74 3.21 -6.47
CA PHE A 155 14.46 3.07 -7.73
C PHE A 155 13.90 1.88 -8.49
N GLU A 156 13.50 2.09 -9.74
CA GLU A 156 12.92 1.07 -10.60
C GLU A 156 13.60 1.02 -11.97
N PRO A 157 13.54 -0.13 -12.66
CA PRO A 157 14.03 -0.21 -14.04
C PRO A 157 13.37 0.81 -14.98
N ALA A 158 12.11 1.19 -14.71
CA ALA A 158 11.38 2.19 -15.47
C ALA A 158 11.97 3.61 -15.34
N ASP A 159 12.78 3.89 -14.32
CA ASP A 159 13.43 5.20 -14.14
C ASP A 159 14.42 5.51 -15.28
N LEU A 160 14.81 4.50 -16.07
CA LEU A 160 15.59 4.71 -17.28
C LEU A 160 14.90 5.68 -18.25
N ASP A 161 13.56 5.69 -18.29
CA ASP A 161 12.76 6.60 -19.13
C ASP A 161 12.97 8.07 -18.76
N LEU A 162 13.44 8.38 -17.55
CA LEU A 162 13.82 9.74 -17.17
C LEU A 162 15.05 10.21 -17.95
N VAL A 163 15.97 9.29 -18.26
CA VAL A 163 17.21 9.57 -18.98
C VAL A 163 16.97 9.58 -20.48
N ILE A 164 16.37 8.52 -21.02
CA ILE A 164 16.25 8.31 -22.48
C ILE A 164 14.93 8.82 -23.06
N GLY A 165 13.91 9.02 -22.23
CA GLY A 165 12.56 9.36 -22.65
C GLY A 165 12.34 10.85 -22.94
N GLY A 166 11.10 11.17 -23.30
CA GLY A 166 10.67 12.52 -23.59
C GLY A 166 10.56 13.42 -22.34
N PRO A 167 10.45 14.74 -22.53
CA PRO A 167 10.43 15.69 -21.41
C PRO A 167 9.19 15.59 -20.51
N ALA A 168 8.12 14.93 -20.96
CA ALA A 168 6.91 14.73 -20.16
C ALA A 168 7.17 13.91 -18.88
N GLY A 169 7.92 12.80 -19.01
CA GLY A 169 8.26 11.95 -17.86
C GLY A 169 9.12 12.69 -16.83
N ARG A 170 10.12 13.45 -17.29
CA ARG A 170 10.97 14.30 -16.42
C ARG A 170 10.17 15.37 -15.69
N ARG A 171 9.27 16.07 -16.37
CA ARG A 171 8.40 17.07 -15.73
C ARG A 171 7.52 16.43 -14.66
N HIS A 172 6.87 15.32 -14.98
CA HIS A 172 6.05 14.60 -14.01
C HIS A 172 6.86 14.15 -12.79
N PHE A 173 8.06 13.60 -13.00
CA PHE A 173 8.97 13.21 -11.91
C PHE A 173 9.35 14.40 -11.03
N MET A 174 9.71 15.55 -11.63
CA MET A 174 10.03 16.76 -10.88
C MET A 174 8.82 17.28 -10.09
N ASP A 175 7.63 17.32 -10.70
CA ASP A 175 6.40 17.77 -10.05
C ASP A 175 6.09 16.91 -8.82
N VAL A 176 6.26 15.58 -8.92
CA VAL A 176 6.03 14.67 -7.80
C VAL A 176 7.10 14.84 -6.72
N THR A 177 8.38 14.95 -7.11
CA THR A 177 9.51 14.97 -6.16
C THR A 177 9.61 16.29 -5.40
N LEU A 178 9.32 17.42 -6.05
CA LEU A 178 9.33 18.74 -5.39
C LEU A 178 8.15 18.94 -4.43
N CYS A 179 7.07 18.17 -4.61
CA CYS A 179 5.90 18.21 -3.74
C CYS A 179 6.00 17.25 -2.54
N GLN A 180 7.14 16.56 -2.33
CA GLN A 180 7.35 15.65 -1.19
C GLN A 180 7.80 16.34 0.09
#